data_AF-A0A0J1GFF5-F1
#
_entry.id   AF-A0A0J1GFF5-F1
#
_cell.length_a   1.000
_cell.length_b   1.000
_cell.length_c   1.000
_cell.angle_alpha   90.00
_cell.angle_beta   90.00
_cell.angle_gamma   90.00
#
_symmetry.space_group_name_H-M   'P 1'
#
loop_
_entity.id
_entity.type
_entity.pdbx_description
1 polymer ?
#
loop_
_entity_poly.entity_id
_entity_poly.type
_entity_poly.pdbx_seq_one_letter_code
_entity_poly.pdbx_strand_id
1 'polypeptide(L)'
;MATLALTLIPVQAALARTGAAEVREGPRGGPCFTISPREERAGTPDFHAVTVSDGQRLLWKMTMPPERTFPLSFSMCVPYGGQVASLPRTRATALETGKVYYLRIDARPAQGRGVAQAYEARFCLAKQHDGSAVVHQIWDSDRPGKRLFGCLPPGE
;
A
#
# COMPACT_ATOMS: atom_id res chain seq x y z
N MET A 1 18.12 -4.92 57.16
CA MET A 1 16.93 -4.53 56.38
C MET A 1 17.36 -4.38 54.93
N ALA A 2 16.98 -5.32 54.06
CA ALA A 2 17.42 -5.39 52.67
C ALA A 2 16.43 -4.64 51.77
N THR A 3 16.90 -3.62 51.06
CA THR A 3 16.11 -2.81 50.14
C THR A 3 16.01 -3.56 48.80
N LEU A 4 14.83 -4.14 48.49
CA LEU A 4 14.56 -4.66 47.15
C LEU A 4 14.36 -3.48 46.19
N ALA A 5 15.32 -3.28 45.29
CA ALA A 5 15.15 -2.40 44.14
C ALA A 5 14.29 -3.14 43.09
N LEU A 6 13.03 -2.71 42.92
CA LEU A 6 12.22 -3.12 41.78
C LEU A 6 12.77 -2.47 40.51
N THR A 7 13.47 -3.25 39.70
CA THR A 7 13.83 -2.86 38.33
C THR A 7 12.59 -2.97 37.45
N LEU A 8 11.95 -1.83 37.18
CA LEU A 8 10.95 -1.69 36.13
C LEU A 8 11.63 -1.93 34.77
N ILE A 9 11.45 -3.12 34.21
CA ILE A 9 11.84 -3.41 32.82
C ILE A 9 10.81 -2.73 31.92
N PRO A 10 11.19 -1.77 31.06
CA PRO A 10 10.25 -1.24 30.08
C PRO A 10 9.93 -2.35 29.08
N VAL A 11 8.68 -2.81 29.07
CA VAL A 11 8.13 -3.60 27.97
C VAL A 11 8.15 -2.68 26.75
N GLN A 12 9.18 -2.79 25.91
CA GLN A 12 9.14 -2.25 24.56
C GLN A 12 8.10 -3.06 23.79
N ALA A 13 6.84 -2.65 23.89
CA ALA A 13 5.83 -3.03 22.91
C ALA A 13 6.39 -2.55 21.57
N ALA A 14 6.85 -3.49 20.74
CA ALA A 14 7.29 -3.18 19.40
C ALA A 14 6.08 -2.56 18.68
N LEU A 15 6.06 -1.24 18.54
CA LEU A 15 5.04 -0.54 17.77
C LEU A 15 5.01 -1.19 16.39
N ALA A 16 3.83 -1.65 15.97
CA ALA A 16 3.65 -2.24 14.65
C ALA A 16 4.09 -1.23 13.60
N ARG A 17 5.16 -1.55 12.86
CA ARG A 17 5.74 -0.67 11.85
C ARG A 17 4.85 -0.65 10.61
N THR A 18 4.69 0.52 10.01
CA THR A 18 4.19 0.68 8.64
C THR A 18 5.38 0.74 7.67
N GLY A 19 5.38 -0.11 6.66
CA GLY A 19 6.37 -0.15 5.59
C GLY A 19 5.94 0.62 4.34
N ALA A 20 6.83 0.72 3.37
CA ALA A 20 6.53 1.34 2.08
C ALA A 20 5.86 0.33 1.11
N ALA A 21 4.67 0.67 0.64
CA ALA A 21 4.10 0.04 -0.55
C ALA A 21 4.64 0.70 -1.82
N GLU A 22 4.45 0.04 -2.96
CA GLU A 22 4.70 0.60 -4.28
C GLU A 22 3.49 0.46 -5.19
N VAL A 23 3.36 1.42 -6.11
CA VAL A 23 2.29 1.48 -7.09
C VAL A 23 2.88 1.57 -8.48
N ARG A 24 2.45 0.66 -9.35
CA ARG A 24 3.01 0.46 -10.70
C ARG A 24 1.89 0.37 -11.72
N GLU A 25 2.23 0.52 -12.99
CA GLU A 25 1.32 0.18 -14.08
C GLU A 25 1.10 -1.34 -14.11
N GLY A 26 -0.15 -1.77 -14.14
CA GLY A 26 -0.53 -3.18 -14.20
C GLY A 26 -0.51 -3.72 -15.64
N PRO A 27 -0.44 -5.06 -15.82
CA PRO A 27 -0.38 -5.70 -17.13
C PRO A 27 -1.65 -5.54 -17.98
N ARG A 28 -2.76 -5.09 -17.38
CA ARG A 28 -4.03 -4.77 -18.07
C ARG A 28 -4.34 -3.28 -18.07
N GLY A 29 -3.34 -2.45 -17.78
CA GLY A 29 -3.49 -1.04 -17.48
C GLY A 29 -4.01 -0.79 -16.06
N GLY A 30 -3.80 0.44 -15.57
CA GLY A 30 -4.23 0.92 -14.27
C GLY A 30 -3.30 0.50 -13.11
N PRO A 31 -3.61 0.94 -11.87
CA PRO A 31 -2.73 0.74 -10.74
C PRO A 31 -2.60 -0.72 -10.32
N CYS A 32 -1.37 -1.09 -10.02
CA CYS A 32 -0.97 -2.37 -9.47
C CYS A 32 -0.18 -2.14 -8.18
N PHE A 33 -0.53 -2.88 -7.13
CA PHE A 33 0.00 -2.66 -5.78
C PHE A 33 0.94 -3.77 -5.35
N THR A 34 2.03 -3.38 -4.70
CA THR A 34 3.05 -4.29 -4.17
C THR A 34 3.77 -3.65 -2.96
N ILE A 35 4.74 -4.34 -2.38
CA ILE A 35 5.67 -3.79 -1.37
C ILE A 35 6.98 -3.40 -2.03
N SER A 36 7.79 -2.50 -1.45
CA SER A 36 9.10 -2.16 -2.04
C SER A 36 10.13 -3.31 -1.91
N PRO A 37 11.21 -3.33 -2.72
CA PRO A 37 12.30 -4.30 -2.57
C PRO A 37 12.98 -4.21 -1.21
N ARG A 38 12.98 -3.03 -0.59
CA ARG A 38 13.53 -2.84 0.77
C ARG A 38 12.69 -3.60 1.80
N GLU A 39 11.38 -3.51 1.68
CA GLU A 39 10.46 -4.19 2.57
C GLU A 39 10.54 -5.72 2.40
N GLU A 40 10.62 -6.21 1.17
CA GLU A 40 10.75 -7.64 0.89
C GLU A 40 12.01 -8.26 1.52
N ARG A 41 13.14 -7.54 1.55
CA ARG A 41 14.37 -7.99 2.21
C ARG A 41 14.21 -8.20 3.72
N ALA A 42 13.26 -7.49 4.36
CA ALA A 42 12.95 -7.69 5.77
C ALA A 42 12.05 -8.93 5.99
N GLY A 43 11.30 -9.34 4.96
CA GLY A 43 10.48 -10.54 4.96
C GLY A 43 9.29 -10.43 3.99
N THR A 44 8.65 -11.56 3.74
CA THR A 44 7.48 -11.69 2.86
C THR A 44 6.25 -12.13 3.65
N PRO A 45 5.64 -11.23 4.45
CA PRO A 45 4.47 -11.61 5.26
C PRO A 45 3.28 -11.95 4.36
N ASP A 46 2.33 -12.68 4.91
CA ASP A 46 1.14 -13.08 4.19
C ASP A 46 0.19 -11.90 3.92
N PHE A 47 -0.34 -11.79 2.70
CA PHE A 47 -1.33 -10.77 2.37
C PHE A 47 -2.63 -10.97 3.16
N HIS A 48 -3.14 -9.90 3.75
CA HIS A 48 -4.45 -9.91 4.39
C HIS A 48 -5.47 -9.07 3.61
N ALA A 49 -5.19 -7.81 3.37
CA ALA A 49 -6.12 -6.91 2.71
C ALA A 49 -5.43 -5.80 1.92
N VAL A 50 -6.16 -5.22 0.98
CA VAL A 50 -5.79 -3.98 0.31
C VAL A 50 -6.97 -3.03 0.36
N THR A 51 -6.67 -1.75 0.60
CA THR A 51 -7.62 -0.67 0.73
C THR A 51 -7.13 0.51 -0.11
N VAL A 52 -8.03 1.11 -0.89
CA VAL A 52 -7.77 2.34 -1.64
C VAL A 52 -8.82 3.38 -1.28
N SER A 53 -8.38 4.60 -0.99
CA SER A 53 -9.25 5.73 -0.67
C SER A 53 -8.83 7.00 -1.40
N ASP A 54 -9.74 7.98 -1.50
CA ASP A 54 -9.44 9.36 -1.91
C ASP A 54 -9.05 10.27 -0.71
N GLY A 55 -8.70 9.65 0.42
CA GLY A 55 -8.41 10.35 1.68
C GLY A 55 -9.65 10.67 2.52
N GLN A 56 -10.86 10.60 1.94
CA GLN A 56 -12.12 10.83 2.65
C GLN A 56 -13.05 9.61 2.58
N ARG A 57 -13.05 8.91 1.45
CA ARG A 57 -13.98 7.82 1.14
C ARG A 57 -13.22 6.58 0.71
N LEU A 58 -13.74 5.43 1.14
CA LEU A 58 -13.29 4.13 0.67
C LEU A 58 -13.73 3.94 -0.79
N LEU A 59 -12.77 3.74 -1.70
CA LEU A 59 -13.05 3.52 -3.12
C LEU A 59 -13.05 2.05 -3.49
N TRP A 60 -12.21 1.27 -2.82
CA TRP A 60 -12.12 -0.16 -3.00
C TRP A 60 -11.44 -0.82 -1.80
N LYS A 61 -11.92 -2.02 -1.46
CA LYS A 61 -11.28 -2.91 -0.49
C LYS A 61 -11.38 -4.35 -0.98
N MET A 62 -10.32 -5.11 -0.79
CA MET A 62 -10.34 -6.55 -0.93
C MET A 62 -9.67 -7.17 0.30
N THR A 63 -10.26 -8.23 0.83
CA THR A 63 -9.74 -8.93 2.02
C THR A 63 -9.74 -10.42 1.76
N MET A 64 -8.60 -11.06 1.99
CA MET A 64 -8.45 -12.50 1.88
C MET A 64 -8.95 -13.19 3.15
N PRO A 65 -9.73 -14.28 3.03
CA PRO A 65 -10.22 -15.06 4.16
C PRO A 65 -9.04 -15.78 4.83
N PRO A 66 -9.11 -16.13 6.13
CA PRO A 66 -7.99 -16.69 6.88
C PRO A 66 -7.31 -17.90 6.22
N GLU A 67 -8.10 -18.73 5.54
CA GLU A 67 -7.68 -19.99 4.93
C GLU A 67 -7.01 -19.80 3.56
N ARG A 68 -7.04 -18.58 3.01
CA ARG A 68 -6.40 -18.24 1.74
C ARG A 68 -5.50 -17.04 1.92
N THR A 69 -4.27 -17.16 1.46
CA THR A 69 -3.29 -16.09 1.50
C THR A 69 -2.29 -16.30 0.37
N PHE A 70 -1.48 -15.30 0.14
CA PHE A 70 -0.31 -15.38 -0.70
C PHE A 70 0.78 -14.51 -0.08
N PRO A 71 2.07 -14.87 -0.24
CA PRO A 71 3.17 -14.11 0.33
C PRO A 71 3.27 -12.74 -0.33
N LEU A 72 3.32 -11.66 0.44
CA LEU A 72 3.60 -10.31 -0.06
C LEU A 72 5.06 -10.22 -0.49
N SER A 73 5.28 -10.22 -1.81
CA SER A 73 6.57 -10.06 -2.45
C SER A 73 6.52 -8.87 -3.41
N PHE A 74 7.69 -8.31 -3.71
CA PHE A 74 7.84 -7.19 -4.65
C PHE A 74 7.43 -7.58 -6.08
N SER A 75 7.67 -8.84 -6.45
CA SER A 75 7.36 -9.38 -7.78
C SER A 75 5.86 -9.55 -8.04
N MET A 76 5.03 -9.53 -6.98
CA MET A 76 3.59 -9.64 -7.14
C MET A 76 2.96 -8.32 -7.58
N CYS A 77 1.76 -8.48 -8.14
CA CYS A 77 0.94 -7.38 -8.59
C CYS A 77 -0.50 -7.61 -8.14
N VAL A 78 -0.99 -6.83 -7.18
CA VAL A 78 -2.42 -6.80 -6.83
C VAL A 78 -3.09 -5.71 -7.66
N PRO A 79 -3.85 -6.05 -8.73
CA PRO A 79 -4.46 -5.05 -9.59
C PRO A 79 -5.62 -4.36 -8.87
N TYR A 80 -5.74 -3.05 -9.05
CA TYR A 80 -6.90 -2.29 -8.58
C TYR A 80 -8.20 -2.84 -9.16
N GLY A 81 -9.20 -3.09 -8.30
CA GLY A 81 -10.45 -3.72 -8.71
C GLY A 81 -10.32 -5.18 -9.13
N GLY A 82 -9.18 -5.81 -8.84
CA GLY A 82 -8.97 -7.24 -9.01
C GLY A 82 -10.04 -8.06 -8.29
N GLN A 83 -10.49 -9.13 -8.91
CA GLN A 83 -11.47 -10.04 -8.35
C GLN A 83 -10.82 -11.40 -8.15
N VAL A 84 -11.02 -11.97 -6.96
CA VAL A 84 -10.70 -13.36 -6.68
C VAL A 84 -12.02 -14.12 -6.71
N ALA A 85 -12.13 -15.14 -7.56
CA ALA A 85 -13.39 -15.83 -7.84
C ALA A 85 -14.10 -16.38 -6.58
N SER A 86 -13.36 -16.67 -5.52
CA SER A 86 -13.87 -17.18 -4.25
C SER A 86 -14.25 -16.10 -3.23
N LEU A 87 -14.14 -14.80 -3.56
CA LEU A 87 -14.44 -13.70 -2.65
C LEU A 87 -15.70 -12.93 -3.08
N PRO A 88 -16.41 -12.29 -2.12
CA PRO A 88 -17.43 -11.31 -2.46
C PRO A 88 -16.86 -10.26 -3.41
N ARG A 89 -17.58 -10.01 -4.51
CA ARG A 89 -17.17 -9.02 -5.50
C ARG A 89 -17.34 -7.63 -4.90
N THR A 90 -16.24 -6.99 -4.53
CA THR A 90 -16.22 -5.56 -4.20
C THR A 90 -16.01 -4.79 -5.51
N ARG A 91 -17.03 -4.03 -5.91
CA ARG A 91 -16.92 -3.16 -7.09
C ARG A 91 -15.99 -1.99 -6.73
N ALA A 92 -14.85 -1.90 -7.43
CA ALA A 92 -13.98 -0.75 -7.33
C ALA A 92 -14.63 0.48 -7.97
N THR A 93 -14.47 1.63 -7.32
CA THR A 93 -14.88 2.92 -7.90
C THR A 93 -13.90 3.30 -9.02
N ALA A 94 -14.39 3.88 -10.11
CA ALA A 94 -13.51 4.37 -11.16
C ALA A 94 -12.55 5.45 -10.63
N LEU A 95 -11.29 5.39 -11.03
CA LEU A 95 -10.30 6.39 -10.68
C LEU A 95 -10.31 7.51 -11.72
N GLU A 96 -10.12 8.73 -11.25
CA GLU A 96 -10.09 9.97 -12.01
C GLU A 96 -8.64 10.44 -12.17
N THR A 97 -8.33 11.05 -13.32
CA THR A 97 -7.02 11.66 -13.54
C THR A 97 -6.81 12.89 -12.66
N GLY A 98 -5.56 13.12 -12.22
CA GLY A 98 -5.18 14.30 -11.44
C GLY A 98 -5.54 14.23 -9.95
N LYS A 99 -6.22 13.16 -9.50
CA LYS A 99 -6.64 12.98 -8.11
C LYS A 99 -5.63 12.11 -7.37
N VAL A 100 -5.32 12.49 -6.12
CA VAL A 100 -4.44 11.71 -5.25
C VAL A 100 -5.24 10.63 -4.54
N TYR A 101 -4.70 9.43 -4.52
CA TYR A 101 -5.24 8.26 -3.87
C TYR A 101 -4.25 7.70 -2.85
N TYR A 102 -4.80 7.10 -1.81
CA TYR A 102 -4.06 6.48 -0.72
C TYR A 102 -4.25 4.98 -0.78
N LEU A 103 -3.13 4.26 -0.83
CA LEU A 103 -3.07 2.81 -0.78
C LEU A 103 -2.66 2.39 0.63
N ARG A 104 -3.35 1.37 1.14
CA ARG A 104 -2.91 0.59 2.29
C ARG A 104 -3.02 -0.90 1.99
N ILE A 105 -1.94 -1.63 2.24
CA ILE A 105 -1.91 -3.09 2.24
C ILE A 105 -1.73 -3.53 3.68
N ASP A 106 -2.63 -4.36 4.18
CA ASP A 106 -2.49 -5.02 5.48
C ASP A 106 -1.93 -6.42 5.26
N ALA A 107 -0.94 -6.77 6.08
CA ALA A 107 -0.34 -8.10 6.11
C ALA A 107 -0.76 -8.84 7.37
N ARG A 108 -0.82 -10.16 7.31
CA ARG A 108 -1.00 -10.99 8.49
C ARG A 108 0.24 -10.88 9.37
N PRO A 109 0.11 -10.99 10.70
CA PRO A 109 1.26 -11.03 11.59
C PRO A 109 2.21 -12.16 11.19
N ALA A 110 3.44 -11.81 10.80
CA ALA A 110 4.50 -12.75 10.53
C ALA A 110 5.45 -12.86 11.73
N GLN A 111 6.05 -14.04 11.92
CA GLN A 111 7.09 -14.23 12.92
C GLN A 111 8.39 -13.60 12.41
N GLY A 112 8.70 -12.39 12.87
CA GLY A 112 9.94 -11.70 12.48
C GLY A 112 10.00 -10.29 13.04
N ARG A 113 11.07 -9.98 13.77
CA ARG A 113 11.32 -8.60 14.21
C ARG A 113 11.62 -7.74 12.97
N GLY A 114 10.93 -6.62 12.82
CA GLY A 114 11.16 -5.65 11.74
C GLY A 114 10.25 -5.80 10.52
N VAL A 115 9.50 -6.90 10.40
CA VAL A 115 8.47 -7.06 9.34
C VAL A 115 7.30 -6.13 9.64
N ALA A 116 6.94 -5.30 8.67
CA ALA A 116 5.78 -4.41 8.81
C ALA A 116 4.48 -5.20 8.72
N GLN A 117 3.46 -4.76 9.47
CA GLN A 117 2.11 -5.35 9.40
C GLN A 117 1.19 -4.58 8.44
N ALA A 118 1.65 -3.42 7.98
CA ALA A 118 0.95 -2.59 7.03
C ALA A 118 1.94 -1.90 6.10
N TYR A 119 1.52 -1.62 4.88
CA TYR A 119 2.31 -0.93 3.88
C TYR A 119 1.48 0.16 3.22
N GLU A 120 2.05 1.34 3.06
CA GLU A 120 1.32 2.50 2.55
C GLU A 120 2.05 3.16 1.38
N ALA A 121 1.26 3.72 0.46
CA ALA A 121 1.75 4.54 -0.64
C ALA A 121 0.69 5.57 -1.04
N ARG A 122 1.12 6.59 -1.77
CA ARG A 122 0.26 7.57 -2.43
C ARG A 122 0.48 7.45 -3.94
N PHE A 123 -0.58 7.66 -4.72
CA PHE A 123 -0.48 7.61 -6.18
C PHE A 123 -1.57 8.45 -6.84
N CYS A 124 -1.44 8.66 -8.14
CA CYS A 124 -2.48 9.26 -8.97
C CYS A 124 -2.42 8.73 -10.41
N LEU A 125 -3.47 9.04 -11.18
CA LEU A 125 -3.46 8.84 -12.63
C LEU A 125 -3.08 10.16 -13.30
N ALA A 126 -1.87 10.24 -13.85
CA ALA A 126 -1.39 11.42 -14.56
C ALA A 126 -1.87 11.38 -16.01
N LYS A 127 -2.67 12.36 -16.41
CA LYS A 127 -3.11 12.51 -17.80
C LYS A 127 -1.91 12.85 -18.68
N GLN A 128 -1.77 12.20 -19.82
CA GLN A 128 -0.71 12.44 -20.81
C GLN A 128 -1.20 13.41 -21.90
N HIS A 129 -0.27 13.95 -22.69
CA HIS A 129 -0.59 14.88 -23.78
C HIS A 129 -1.45 14.25 -24.89
N ASP A 130 -1.30 12.95 -25.11
CA ASP A 130 -2.10 12.16 -26.06
C ASP A 130 -3.51 11.82 -25.54
N GLY A 131 -3.86 12.27 -24.32
CA GLY A 131 -5.13 12.00 -23.67
C GLY A 131 -5.20 10.68 -22.91
N SER A 132 -4.15 9.85 -22.95
CA SER A 132 -4.03 8.66 -22.11
C SER A 132 -3.77 9.02 -20.64
N ALA A 133 -3.80 8.03 -19.76
CA ALA A 133 -3.45 8.21 -18.35
C ALA A 133 -2.44 7.15 -17.93
N VAL A 134 -1.45 7.54 -17.13
CA VAL A 134 -0.43 6.64 -16.58
C VAL A 134 -0.47 6.68 -15.06
N VAL A 135 -0.13 5.55 -14.45
CA VAL A 135 -0.02 5.46 -12.99
C VAL A 135 1.27 6.15 -12.53
N HIS A 136 1.12 7.09 -11.60
CA HIS A 136 2.24 7.78 -10.97
C HIS A 136 2.22 7.56 -9.46
N GLN A 137 3.25 6.91 -8.93
CA GLN A 137 3.48 6.83 -7.48
C GLN A 137 4.05 8.14 -6.97
N ILE A 138 3.48 8.63 -5.87
CA ILE A 138 3.92 9.81 -5.16
C ILE A 138 4.76 9.36 -3.96
N TRP A 139 6.04 9.72 -3.97
CA TRP A 139 7.00 9.42 -2.91
C TRP A 139 6.99 10.52 -1.85
N ASP A 140 7.57 10.25 -0.68
CA ASP A 140 7.68 11.25 0.40
C ASP A 140 8.61 12.42 0.02
N SER A 141 9.54 12.21 -0.91
CA SER A 141 10.37 13.26 -1.49
C SER A 141 9.59 14.25 -2.36
N ASP A 142 8.41 13.84 -2.85
CA ASP A 142 7.64 14.63 -3.80
C ASP A 142 6.89 15.72 -3.06
N ARG A 143 7.23 16.97 -3.38
CA ARG A 143 6.68 18.14 -2.71
C ARG A 143 5.37 18.58 -3.40
N PRO A 144 4.37 19.04 -2.63
CA PRO A 144 3.25 19.75 -3.21
C PRO A 144 3.77 21.04 -3.89
N GLY A 145 3.34 21.27 -5.11
CA GLY A 145 3.65 22.49 -5.88
C GLY A 145 2.45 22.89 -6.73
N LYS A 146 2.63 23.80 -7.70
CA LYS A 146 1.57 24.21 -8.64
C LYS A 146 0.90 23.03 -9.37
N ARG A 147 1.57 21.88 -9.41
CA ARG A 147 1.15 20.63 -10.08
C ARG A 147 0.92 19.47 -9.11
N LEU A 148 0.37 19.76 -7.92
CA LEU A 148 -0.02 18.82 -6.85
C LEU A 148 0.64 17.41 -6.98
N PHE A 149 1.86 17.27 -6.46
CA PHE A 149 2.64 16.02 -6.46
C PHE A 149 2.98 15.38 -7.82
N GLY A 150 2.97 16.14 -8.91
CA GLY A 150 3.29 15.59 -10.24
C GLY A 150 2.15 14.82 -10.88
N CYS A 151 0.90 15.02 -10.43
CA CYS A 151 -0.29 14.38 -11.02
C CYS A 151 -0.78 15.00 -12.34
N LEU A 152 0.04 15.89 -12.92
CA LEU A 152 -0.12 16.46 -14.26
C LEU A 152 0.95 15.88 -15.20
N PRO A 153 0.76 15.89 -16.53
CA PRO A 153 1.72 15.32 -17.47
C PRO A 153 3.14 15.91 -17.33
N PRO A 154 4.19 15.12 -17.61
CA PRO A 154 5.55 15.66 -17.69
C PRO A 154 5.70 16.60 -18.90
N GLY A 155 6.21 17.82 -18.68
CA GLY A 155 6.60 18.75 -19.76
C GLY A 155 5.86 20.09 -19.82
N GLU A 156 4.91 20.38 -18.94
CA GLU A 156 4.42 21.76 -18.76
C GLU A 156 5.44 22.66 -18.05
#